data_AF-A0A5J4UYD5-F1
#
_entry.id   AF-A0A5J4UYD5-F1
#
_cell.length_a   1.000
_cell.length_b   1.000
_cell.length_c   1.000
_cell.angle_alpha   90.00
_cell.angle_beta   90.00
_cell.angle_gamma   90.00
#
_symmetry.space_group_name_H-M   'P 1'
#
loop_
_entity.id
_entity.type
_entity.pdbx_description
1 polymer ?
#
loop_
_entity_poly.entity_id
_entity_poly.type
_entity_poly.pdbx_seq_one_letter_code
_entity_poly.pdbx_strand_id
1 'polypeptide(L)'
;MQSYLPQFQDASSEIEKSEIADDTISQTQKNEINDNTFLSNKQQLTKKKQNVCIQHLAQKLFEILIDAVPNASEVVSTASIILFFKYMKLNVNISISESLETVLLLQRFISKQTEKGIQVLSSRNLGTMLVVLAIVAMKNCRDAHIYKNSHFAKEFDIPLTVLNESEAAFMKIVDYSLFIDESEYSNLQNDIFKD
;
A
#
# COMPACT_ATOMS: atom_id res chain seq x y z
N MET A 1 -4.30 -9.68 -74.33
CA MET A 1 -4.58 -11.11 -74.57
C MET A 1 -5.18 -11.69 -73.31
N GLN A 2 -6.34 -12.34 -73.45
CA GLN A 2 -7.17 -13.11 -72.49
C GLN A 2 -7.80 -12.30 -71.32
N SER A 3 -9.08 -11.87 -71.34
CA SER A 3 -10.40 -12.58 -71.38
C SER A 3 -10.66 -13.35 -70.07
N TYR A 4 -11.73 -13.22 -69.27
CA TYR A 4 -13.18 -13.06 -69.52
C TYR A 4 -13.89 -12.54 -68.25
N LEU A 5 -14.97 -11.78 -68.43
CA LEU A 5 -16.10 -11.56 -67.50
C LEU A 5 -17.12 -12.73 -67.69
N PRO A 6 -18.03 -13.04 -66.74
CA PRO A 6 -19.32 -12.32 -66.74
C PRO A 6 -20.02 -12.13 -65.37
N GLN A 7 -20.90 -11.14 -65.37
CA GLN A 7 -21.99 -10.86 -64.43
C GLN A 7 -23.17 -11.83 -64.63
N PHE A 8 -23.97 -12.06 -63.57
CA PHE A 8 -25.44 -12.28 -63.53
C PHE A 8 -25.85 -11.97 -62.07
N GLN A 9 -26.72 -11.04 -61.66
CA GLN A 9 -28.10 -10.62 -62.00
C GLN A 9 -29.23 -11.59 -61.55
N ASP A 10 -30.31 -10.94 -61.07
CA ASP A 10 -31.66 -11.39 -60.66
C ASP A 10 -31.85 -11.83 -59.19
N ALA A 11 -32.66 -11.19 -58.31
CA ALA A 11 -33.97 -10.50 -58.33
C ALA A 11 -35.17 -11.40 -57.92
N SER A 12 -35.80 -11.05 -56.78
CA SER A 12 -37.25 -11.16 -56.46
C SER A 12 -37.86 -12.58 -56.35
N SER A 13 -38.90 -12.92 -55.58
CA SER A 13 -39.91 -12.27 -54.70
C SER A 13 -40.77 -13.40 -54.06
N GLU A 14 -41.78 -13.02 -53.25
CA GLU A 14 -42.91 -13.79 -52.65
C GLU A 14 -42.67 -14.22 -51.18
N ILE A 15 -43.25 -13.63 -50.10
CA ILE A 15 -44.62 -13.18 -49.75
C ILE A 15 -45.61 -14.37 -49.84
N GLU A 16 -46.24 -14.90 -48.77
CA GLU A 16 -47.35 -14.27 -48.04
C GLU A 16 -47.90 -15.09 -46.82
N LYS A 17 -48.33 -14.39 -45.74
CA LYS A 17 -49.48 -14.58 -44.78
C LYS A 17 -49.61 -15.86 -43.92
N SER A 18 -50.22 -15.90 -42.70
CA SER A 18 -50.98 -15.00 -41.78
C SER A 18 -51.23 -15.82 -40.46
N GLU A 19 -51.27 -15.28 -39.23
CA GLU A 19 -52.41 -14.74 -38.42
C GLU A 19 -51.83 -14.44 -36.99
N ILE A 20 -51.85 -13.24 -36.38
CA ILE A 20 -52.89 -12.49 -35.60
C ILE A 20 -53.51 -13.35 -34.47
N ALA A 21 -53.40 -13.04 -33.15
CA ALA A 21 -53.87 -11.83 -32.45
C ALA A 21 -53.22 -11.56 -31.06
N ASP A 22 -53.17 -10.26 -30.69
CA ASP A 22 -53.27 -9.56 -29.37
C ASP A 22 -52.96 -10.30 -28.05
N ASP A 23 -52.29 -9.73 -27.04
CA ASP A 23 -52.56 -8.40 -26.46
C ASP A 23 -51.45 -7.94 -25.45
N THR A 24 -51.32 -6.61 -25.26
CA THR A 24 -50.77 -5.89 -24.08
C THR A 24 -49.24 -5.61 -23.90
N ILE A 25 -48.80 -4.50 -24.50
CA ILE A 25 -48.10 -3.30 -23.95
C ILE A 25 -47.24 -3.37 -22.65
N SER A 26 -45.99 -2.89 -22.80
CA SER A 26 -45.03 -2.29 -21.82
C SER A 26 -44.43 -3.19 -20.72
N GLN A 27 -43.11 -3.30 -20.55
CA GLN A 27 -42.23 -2.22 -20.10
C GLN A 27 -40.77 -2.45 -20.54
N THR A 28 -40.25 -1.57 -21.39
CA THR A 28 -38.82 -1.25 -21.43
C THR A 28 -38.59 -0.18 -20.35
N GLN A 29 -38.28 -0.58 -19.13
CA GLN A 29 -37.72 0.33 -18.12
C GLN A 29 -36.23 0.05 -17.93
N LYS A 30 -35.48 1.12 -18.17
CA LYS A 30 -34.04 1.30 -17.97
C LYS A 30 -33.59 0.76 -16.61
N ASN A 31 -32.78 -0.29 -16.61
CA ASN A 31 -31.90 -0.61 -15.49
C ASN A 31 -30.59 0.18 -15.63
N GLU A 32 -30.64 1.49 -15.37
CA GLU A 32 -29.47 2.35 -15.12
C GLU A 32 -29.21 2.50 -13.60
N ILE A 33 -29.64 1.53 -12.79
CA ILE A 33 -29.45 1.55 -11.33
C ILE A 33 -28.74 0.26 -10.92
N ASN A 34 -27.39 0.23 -10.98
CA ASN A 34 -26.60 -0.51 -9.97
C ASN A 34 -25.08 -0.28 -9.98
N ASP A 35 -24.50 0.33 -11.02
CA ASP A 35 -23.04 0.41 -11.13
C ASP A 35 -22.39 1.29 -10.04
N ASN A 36 -23.06 2.37 -9.62
CA ASN A 36 -22.58 3.24 -8.54
C ASN A 36 -22.67 2.57 -7.15
N THR A 37 -23.65 1.69 -6.93
CA THR A 37 -23.85 1.01 -5.64
C THR A 37 -22.82 -0.09 -5.43
N PHE A 38 -22.50 -0.85 -6.49
CA PHE A 38 -21.46 -1.87 -6.46
C PHE A 38 -20.05 -1.27 -6.29
N LEU A 39 -19.74 -0.16 -7.00
CA LEU A 39 -18.47 0.55 -6.82
C LEU A 39 -18.31 1.11 -5.40
N SER A 40 -19.37 1.72 -4.84
CA SER A 40 -19.34 2.28 -3.48
C SER A 40 -19.09 1.20 -2.42
N ASN A 41 -19.75 0.04 -2.54
CA ASN A 41 -19.58 -1.07 -1.60
C ASN A 41 -18.18 -1.71 -1.70
N LYS A 42 -17.62 -1.86 -2.91
CA LYS A 42 -16.24 -2.35 -3.11
C LYS A 42 -15.20 -1.36 -2.56
N GLN A 43 -15.43 -0.06 -2.72
CA GLN A 43 -14.59 0.99 -2.15
C GLN A 43 -14.66 1.02 -0.61
N GLN A 44 -15.83 0.79 -0.02
CA GLN A 44 -15.96 0.70 1.43
C GLN A 44 -15.28 -0.55 2.00
N LEU A 45 -15.42 -1.71 1.34
CA LEU A 45 -14.78 -2.96 1.76
C LEU A 45 -13.25 -2.89 1.69
N THR A 46 -12.71 -2.30 0.61
CA THR A 46 -11.26 -2.09 0.45
C THR A 46 -10.71 -1.11 1.48
N LYS A 47 -11.41 -0.01 1.77
CA LYS A 47 -11.04 0.92 2.85
C LYS A 47 -11.10 0.25 4.23
N LYS A 48 -12.12 -0.59 4.50
CA LYS A 48 -12.24 -1.31 5.77
C LYS A 48 -11.09 -2.31 5.95
N LYS A 49 -10.82 -3.15 4.94
CA LYS A 49 -9.71 -4.11 4.95
C LYS A 49 -8.37 -3.40 5.14
N GLN A 50 -8.15 -2.27 4.46
CA GLN A 50 -6.93 -1.49 4.60
C GLN A 50 -6.75 -0.91 6.01
N ASN A 51 -7.82 -0.40 6.63
CA ASN A 51 -7.76 0.10 8.00
C ASN A 51 -7.37 -1.00 8.99
N VAL A 52 -7.90 -2.21 8.81
CA VAL A 52 -7.54 -3.38 9.62
C VAL A 52 -6.05 -3.73 9.42
N CYS A 53 -5.55 -3.75 8.18
CA CYS A 53 -4.12 -3.98 7.92
C CYS A 53 -3.23 -2.95 8.62
N ILE A 54 -3.56 -1.65 8.57
CA ILE A 54 -2.80 -0.61 9.25
C ILE A 54 -2.81 -0.79 10.77
N GLN A 55 -3.93 -1.25 11.35
CA GLN A 55 -3.99 -1.54 12.78
C GLN A 55 -3.04 -2.68 13.17
N HIS A 56 -3.04 -3.79 12.43
CA HIS A 56 -2.13 -4.90 12.72
C HIS A 56 -0.65 -4.52 12.51
N LEU A 57 -0.34 -3.76 11.46
CA LEU A 57 1.01 -3.23 11.23
C LEU A 57 1.48 -2.34 12.38
N ALA A 58 0.63 -1.41 12.81
CA ALA A 58 0.94 -0.51 13.92
C ALA A 58 1.13 -1.26 15.23
N GLN A 59 0.31 -2.28 15.48
CA GLN A 59 0.42 -3.13 16.65
C GLN A 59 1.75 -3.91 16.65
N LYS A 60 2.09 -4.55 15.53
CA LYS A 60 3.35 -5.29 15.41
C LYS A 60 4.56 -4.37 15.60
N LEU A 61 4.52 -3.18 15.01
CA LEU A 61 5.59 -2.21 15.14
C LEU A 61 5.72 -1.70 16.58
N PHE A 62 4.60 -1.46 17.26
CA PHE A 62 4.59 -1.09 18.67
C PHE A 62 5.21 -2.16 19.57
N GLU A 63 4.83 -3.42 19.39
CA GLU A 63 5.38 -4.57 20.13
C GLU A 63 6.91 -4.64 20.01
N ILE A 64 7.43 -4.53 18.78
CA ILE A 64 8.88 -4.54 18.53
C ILE A 64 9.58 -3.37 19.25
N LEU A 65 8.96 -2.19 19.28
CA LEU A 65 9.54 -1.01 19.92
C LEU A 65 9.58 -1.14 21.45
N ILE A 66 8.51 -1.63 22.09
CA ILE A 66 8.49 -1.78 23.56
C ILE A 66 9.43 -2.88 24.04
N ASP A 67 9.65 -3.91 23.23
CA ASP A 67 10.60 -4.98 23.55
C ASP A 67 12.05 -4.50 23.43
N ALA A 68 12.35 -3.64 22.44
CA ALA A 68 13.71 -3.22 22.14
C ALA A 68 14.16 -1.96 22.91
N VAL A 69 13.22 -1.13 23.38
CA VAL A 69 13.52 0.19 23.92
C VAL A 69 12.87 0.38 25.29
N PRO A 70 13.68 0.55 26.35
CA PRO A 70 13.16 0.88 27.67
C PRO A 70 12.30 2.15 27.64
N ASN A 71 11.16 2.10 28.32
CA ASN A 71 10.21 3.21 28.44
C ASN A 71 9.61 3.69 27.09
N ALA A 72 9.64 2.87 26.04
CA ALA A 72 9.02 3.24 24.76
C ALA A 72 7.52 3.49 24.88
N SER A 73 6.83 2.74 25.74
CA SER A 73 5.38 2.89 25.97
C SER A 73 4.96 4.25 26.53
N GLU A 74 5.90 5.04 27.07
CA GLU A 74 5.63 6.41 27.55
C GLU A 74 5.60 7.44 26.41
N VAL A 75 6.23 7.13 25.28
CA VAL A 75 6.44 8.09 24.17
C VAL A 75 5.75 7.67 22.87
N VAL A 76 5.48 6.37 22.69
CA VAL A 76 4.79 5.83 21.51
C VAL A 76 3.64 4.92 21.94
N SER A 77 2.60 4.87 21.12
CA SER A 77 1.47 3.96 21.28
C SER A 77 1.06 3.38 19.93
N THR A 78 0.29 2.29 19.94
CA THR A 78 -0.33 1.76 18.71
C THR A 78 -1.16 2.84 18.01
N ALA A 79 -1.89 3.68 18.76
CA ALA A 79 -2.72 4.74 18.19
C ALA A 79 -1.89 5.82 17.45
N SER A 80 -0.75 6.24 18.01
CA SER A 80 0.14 7.19 17.35
C SER A 80 0.79 6.60 16.09
N ILE A 81 1.12 5.30 16.09
CA ILE A 81 1.67 4.62 14.91
C ILE A 81 0.59 4.46 13.81
N ILE A 82 -0.66 4.16 14.18
CA ILE A 82 -1.79 4.17 13.24
C ILE A 82 -1.93 5.55 12.59
N LEU A 83 -1.88 6.61 13.40
CA LEU A 83 -1.98 7.98 12.89
C LEU A 83 -0.82 8.31 11.93
N PHE A 84 0.40 7.90 12.28
CA PHE A 84 1.57 8.02 11.42
C PHE A 84 1.36 7.34 10.07
N PHE A 85 0.95 6.06 10.03
CA PHE A 85 0.71 5.37 8.75
C PHE A 85 -0.44 5.96 7.95
N LYS A 86 -1.52 6.41 8.61
CA LYS A 86 -2.61 7.13 7.93
C LYS A 86 -2.11 8.43 7.30
N TYR A 87 -1.30 9.19 8.03
CA TYR A 87 -0.67 10.40 7.52
C TYR A 87 0.22 10.10 6.31
N MET A 88 1.10 9.09 6.41
CA MET A 88 1.97 8.67 5.31
C MET A 88 1.17 8.19 4.09
N LYS A 89 0.04 7.53 4.32
CA LYS A 89 -0.86 7.10 3.22
C LYS A 89 -1.47 8.29 2.49
N LEU A 90 -1.91 9.30 3.23
CA LEU A 90 -2.58 10.46 2.65
C LEU A 90 -1.61 11.40 1.91
N ASN A 91 -0.41 11.61 2.46
CA ASN A 91 0.50 12.63 1.96
C ASN A 91 1.55 12.13 0.98
N VAL A 92 2.01 10.87 1.13
CA VAL A 92 3.07 10.31 0.27
C VAL A 92 2.69 8.97 -0.38
N ASN A 93 1.42 8.60 -0.24
CA ASN A 93 0.81 7.38 -0.78
C ASN A 93 1.60 6.11 -0.40
N ILE A 94 1.97 5.96 0.87
CA ILE A 94 2.63 4.73 1.32
C ILE A 94 1.73 3.50 1.06
N SER A 95 2.31 2.41 0.58
CA SER A 95 1.60 1.15 0.33
C SER A 95 1.60 0.25 1.58
N ILE A 96 0.77 -0.80 1.58
CA ILE A 96 0.81 -1.81 2.65
C ILE A 96 2.13 -2.57 2.61
N SER A 97 2.67 -2.86 1.42
CA SER A 97 3.99 -3.50 1.26
C SER A 97 5.11 -2.64 1.82
N GLU A 98 5.13 -1.33 1.54
CA GLU A 98 6.12 -0.41 2.13
C GLU A 98 5.96 -0.30 3.66
N SER A 99 4.74 -0.43 4.16
CA SER A 99 4.48 -0.44 5.60
C SER A 99 4.95 -1.76 6.26
N LEU A 100 4.86 -2.90 5.56
CA LEU A 100 5.48 -4.16 5.97
C LEU A 100 7.01 -4.06 5.96
N GLU A 101 7.57 -3.49 4.90
CA GLU A 101 9.01 -3.23 4.76
C GLU A 101 9.53 -2.40 5.94
N THR A 102 8.76 -1.39 6.37
CA THR A 102 9.07 -0.57 7.56
C THR A 102 9.24 -1.43 8.82
N VAL A 103 8.38 -2.44 9.01
CA VAL A 103 8.46 -3.38 10.14
C VAL A 103 9.69 -4.28 10.03
N LEU A 104 9.95 -4.85 8.84
CA LEU A 104 11.12 -5.70 8.59
C LEU A 104 12.43 -4.96 8.81
N LEU A 105 12.51 -3.72 8.32
CA LEU A 105 13.66 -2.85 8.50
C LEU A 105 13.92 -2.54 9.99
N LEU A 106 12.87 -2.37 10.79
CA LEU A 106 13.00 -2.19 12.24
C LEU A 106 13.54 -3.46 12.92
N GLN A 107 12.99 -4.63 12.58
CA GLN A 107 13.48 -5.91 13.12
C GLN A 107 14.96 -6.13 12.77
N ARG A 108 15.33 -5.85 11.52
CA ARG A 108 16.71 -5.94 11.05
C ARG A 108 17.63 -4.97 11.78
N PHE A 109 17.19 -3.73 11.97
CA PHE A 109 17.94 -2.73 12.70
C PHE A 109 18.21 -3.15 14.16
N ILE A 110 17.19 -3.66 14.85
CA ILE A 110 17.32 -4.17 16.23
C ILE A 110 18.22 -5.41 16.31
N SER A 111 18.11 -6.31 15.33
CA SER A 111 19.02 -7.47 15.25
C SER A 111 20.47 -7.01 15.07
N LYS A 112 20.72 -6.08 14.14
CA LYS A 112 22.06 -5.58 13.83
C LYS A 112 22.70 -4.74 14.93
N GLN A 113 21.91 -3.90 15.63
CA GLN A 113 22.43 -3.16 16.78
C GLN A 113 22.86 -4.14 17.89
N THR A 114 22.09 -5.22 18.10
CA THR A 114 22.37 -6.25 19.10
C THR A 114 23.62 -7.05 18.75
N GLU A 115 23.74 -7.49 17.49
CA GLU A 115 24.94 -8.17 16.98
C GLU A 115 26.21 -7.33 17.18
N LYS A 116 26.11 -6.03 16.98
CA LYS A 116 27.21 -5.06 17.14
C LYS A 116 27.44 -4.63 18.59
N GLY A 117 26.58 -5.03 19.54
CA GLY A 117 26.65 -4.59 20.93
C GLY A 117 26.44 -3.08 21.12
N ILE A 118 25.72 -2.42 20.21
CA ILE A 118 25.41 -0.99 20.28
C ILE A 118 23.92 -0.77 20.55
N GLN A 119 23.59 0.23 21.34
CA GLN A 119 22.20 0.64 21.61
C GLN A 119 21.99 2.09 21.20
N VAL A 120 21.56 2.29 19.95
CA VAL A 120 21.34 3.61 19.37
C VAL A 120 19.88 4.05 19.48
N LEU A 121 18.95 3.09 19.41
CA LEU A 121 17.53 3.37 19.56
C LEU A 121 17.18 3.65 21.03
N SER A 122 16.45 4.73 21.27
CA SER A 122 16.03 5.16 22.60
C SER A 122 14.67 5.86 22.53
N SER A 123 13.99 6.03 23.66
CA SER A 123 12.70 6.74 23.72
C SER A 123 12.78 8.17 23.15
N ARG A 124 13.97 8.80 23.16
CA ARG A 124 14.20 10.17 22.67
C ARG A 124 14.23 10.28 21.15
N ASN A 125 14.48 9.20 20.42
CA ASN A 125 14.65 9.23 18.96
C ASN A 125 13.67 8.31 18.20
N LEU A 126 12.68 7.72 18.88
CA LEU A 126 11.69 6.84 18.24
C LEU A 126 10.93 7.52 17.11
N GLY A 127 10.48 8.77 17.30
CA GLY A 127 9.75 9.50 16.26
C GLY A 127 10.57 9.69 14.99
N THR A 128 11.81 10.17 15.12
CA THR A 128 12.75 10.29 13.99
C THR A 128 13.02 8.95 13.34
N MET A 129 13.20 7.89 14.15
CA MET A 129 13.45 6.55 13.62
C MET A 129 12.27 6.01 12.80
N LEU A 130 11.03 6.22 13.23
CA LEU A 130 9.83 5.83 12.46
C LEU A 130 9.81 6.52 11.09
N VAL A 131 10.14 7.81 11.04
CA VAL A 131 10.23 8.56 9.79
C VAL A 131 11.33 8.00 8.90
N VAL A 132 12.53 7.74 9.44
CA VAL A 132 13.65 7.15 8.70
C VAL A 132 13.29 5.79 8.12
N LEU A 133 12.68 4.88 8.90
CA LEU A 133 12.27 3.56 8.43
C LEU A 133 11.31 3.65 7.25
N ALA A 134 10.30 4.52 7.33
CA ALA A 134 9.34 4.70 6.25
C ALA A 134 9.96 5.33 5.00
N ILE A 135 10.89 6.28 5.16
CA ILE A 135 11.65 6.85 4.04
C ILE A 135 12.47 5.76 3.34
N VAL A 136 13.22 4.96 4.10
CA VAL A 136 14.08 3.92 3.55
C VAL A 136 13.23 2.84 2.89
N ALA A 137 12.13 2.40 3.51
CA ALA A 137 11.18 1.47 2.90
C ALA A 137 10.67 1.99 1.54
N MET A 138 10.21 3.24 1.49
CA MET A 138 9.74 3.84 0.23
C MET A 138 10.85 3.94 -0.83
N LYS A 139 12.08 4.27 -0.42
CA LYS A 139 13.24 4.32 -1.34
C LYS A 139 13.63 2.93 -1.84
N ASN A 140 13.47 1.90 -1.02
CA ASN A 140 13.79 0.52 -1.38
C ASN A 140 12.75 -0.09 -2.33
N CYS A 141 11.47 0.24 -2.15
CA CYS A 141 10.38 -0.34 -2.94
C CYS A 141 10.06 0.42 -4.24
N ARG A 142 10.52 1.67 -4.41
CA ARG A 142 10.14 2.53 -5.56
C ARG A 142 11.32 2.77 -6.49
N ASP A 143 11.10 2.55 -7.78
CA ASP A 143 12.07 2.87 -8.84
C ASP A 143 12.36 4.37 -8.96
N ALA A 144 11.41 5.23 -8.59
CA ALA A 144 11.53 6.69 -8.67
C ALA A 144 11.54 7.34 -7.28
N HIS A 145 12.62 8.07 -6.98
CA HIS A 145 12.77 8.84 -5.75
C HIS A 145 11.99 10.18 -5.81
N ILE A 146 10.68 10.09 -5.66
CA ILE A 146 9.77 11.25 -5.76
C ILE A 146 9.95 12.22 -4.58
N TYR A 147 10.14 11.70 -3.36
CA TYR A 147 10.22 12.51 -2.14
C TYR A 147 11.66 12.58 -1.61
N LYS A 148 12.18 13.80 -1.46
CA LYS A 148 13.48 14.07 -0.83
C LYS A 148 13.34 14.14 0.69
N ASN A 149 14.42 13.91 1.43
CA ASN A 149 14.41 14.07 2.88
C ASN A 149 13.98 15.48 3.33
N SER A 150 14.26 16.51 2.52
CA SER A 150 13.79 17.88 2.79
C SER A 150 12.26 18.01 2.87
N HIS A 151 11.51 17.15 2.16
CA HIS A 151 10.07 17.08 2.26
C HIS A 151 9.66 16.56 3.65
N PHE A 152 10.16 15.39 4.05
CA PHE A 152 9.85 14.77 5.34
C PHE A 152 10.35 15.59 6.53
N ALA A 153 11.53 16.19 6.42
CA ALA A 153 12.08 17.11 7.42
C ALA A 153 11.10 18.25 7.72
N LYS A 154 10.51 18.84 6.67
CA LYS A 154 9.50 19.90 6.81
C LYS A 154 8.19 19.38 7.40
N GLU A 155 7.70 18.24 6.93
CA GLU A 155 6.40 17.69 7.37
C GLU A 155 6.40 17.23 8.83
N PHE A 156 7.51 16.70 9.32
CA PHE A 156 7.63 16.19 10.70
C PHE A 156 8.36 17.14 11.65
N ASP A 157 8.68 18.37 11.20
CA ASP A 157 9.44 19.35 11.95
C ASP A 157 10.77 18.80 12.51
N ILE A 158 11.46 18.01 11.69
CA ILE A 158 12.78 17.44 12.00
C ILE A 158 13.82 18.25 11.24
N PRO A 159 14.88 18.76 11.89
CA PRO A 159 15.96 19.41 11.17
C PRO A 159 16.52 18.51 10.06
N LEU A 160 16.63 19.04 8.84
CA LEU A 160 17.06 18.24 7.68
C LEU A 160 18.41 17.55 7.90
N THR A 161 19.34 18.21 8.59
CA THR A 161 20.64 17.64 8.96
C THR A 161 20.46 16.40 9.84
N VAL A 162 19.65 16.50 10.89
CA VAL A 162 19.32 15.39 11.78
C VAL A 162 18.67 14.24 11.03
N LEU A 163 17.73 14.51 10.12
CA LEU A 163 17.07 13.47 9.35
C LEU A 163 18.05 12.74 8.40
N ASN A 164 18.90 13.51 7.69
CA ASN A 164 19.93 12.94 6.81
C ASN A 164 20.97 12.11 7.59
N GLU A 165 21.42 12.61 8.74
CA GLU A 165 22.36 11.90 9.60
C GLU A 165 21.73 10.63 10.18
N SER A 166 20.45 10.69 10.57
CA SER A 166 19.72 9.53 11.10
C SER A 166 19.52 8.46 10.01
N GLU A 167 19.19 8.85 8.78
CA GLU A 167 19.13 7.91 7.65
C GLU A 167 20.52 7.31 7.35
N ALA A 168 21.57 8.12 7.30
CA ALA A 168 22.92 7.62 7.05
C ALA A 168 23.41 6.67 8.18
N ALA A 169 23.08 6.98 9.43
CA ALA A 169 23.37 6.13 10.57
C ALA A 169 22.59 4.82 10.51
N PHE A 170 21.31 4.87 10.14
CA PHE A 170 20.49 3.69 9.89
C PHE A 170 21.16 2.75 8.88
N MET A 171 21.52 3.28 7.72
CA MET A 171 22.16 2.52 6.64
C MET A 171 23.46 1.85 7.08
N LYS A 172 24.28 2.54 7.89
CA LYS A 172 25.51 1.97 8.46
C LYS A 172 25.24 0.89 9.50
N ILE A 173 24.21 1.04 10.33
CA ILE A 173 23.86 0.04 11.35
C ILE A 173 23.37 -1.25 10.68
N VAL A 174 22.56 -1.15 9.62
CA VAL A 174 22.09 -2.33 8.87
C VAL A 174 23.08 -2.84 7.83
N ASP A 175 24.31 -2.33 7.79
CA ASP A 175 25.36 -2.70 6.83
C ASP A 175 24.92 -2.57 5.36
N TYR A 176 24.08 -1.58 5.08
CA TYR A 176 23.42 -1.37 3.78
C TYR A 176 22.63 -2.60 3.28
N SER A 177 22.36 -3.58 4.16
CA SER A 177 21.56 -4.76 3.85
C SER A 177 20.08 -4.43 3.97
N LEU A 178 19.51 -3.91 2.88
CA LEU A 178 18.08 -3.63 2.76
C LEU A 178 17.30 -4.73 2.03
N PHE A 179 18.00 -5.67 1.40
CA PHE A 179 17.36 -6.73 0.64
C PHE A 179 16.54 -7.62 1.58
N ILE A 180 15.23 -7.66 1.36
CA ILE A 180 14.30 -8.50 2.10
C ILE A 180 13.97 -9.69 1.22
N ASP A 181 14.22 -10.89 1.75
CA ASP A 181 13.87 -12.13 1.07
C ASP A 181 12.35 -12.33 1.01
N GLU A 182 11.87 -13.00 -0.04
CA GLU A 182 10.44 -13.29 -0.20
C GLU A 182 9.89 -14.14 0.96
N SER A 183 10.71 -15.02 1.54
CA SER A 183 10.33 -15.81 2.71
C SER A 183 10.23 -14.95 3.97
N GLU A 184 11.16 -14.00 4.19
CA GLU A 184 11.09 -13.04 5.30
C GLU A 184 9.80 -12.20 5.20
N TYR A 185 9.52 -11.69 4.00
CA TYR A 185 8.32 -10.91 3.74
C TYR A 185 7.05 -11.73 3.97
N SER A 186 6.96 -12.93 3.39
CA SER A 186 5.79 -13.81 3.50
C SER A 186 5.55 -14.24 4.95
N ASN A 187 6.61 -14.56 5.69
CA ASN A 187 6.51 -14.93 7.09
C ASN A 187 5.95 -13.78 7.93
N LEU A 188 6.43 -12.56 7.74
CA LEU A 188 5.89 -11.40 8.47
C LEU A 188 4.46 -11.10 8.05
N GLN A 189 4.16 -11.14 6.75
CA GLN A 189 2.80 -10.88 6.26
C GLN A 189 1.80 -11.86 6.88
N ASN A 190 2.14 -13.15 6.91
CA ASN A 190 1.33 -14.18 7.54
C ASN A 190 1.23 -13.98 9.05
N ASP A 191 2.29 -13.53 9.72
CA ASP A 191 2.24 -13.25 11.16
C ASP A 191 1.29 -12.11 11.50
N ILE A 192 1.28 -11.04 10.69
CA ILE A 192 0.49 -9.83 10.94
C ILE A 192 -0.97 -9.98 10.50
N PHE A 193 -1.23 -10.66 9.38
CA PHE A 193 -2.56 -10.72 8.76
C PHE A 193 -3.22 -12.09 8.82
N LYS A 194 -2.87 -12.94 9.79
CA LYS A 194 -3.59 -14.20 10.03
C LYS A 194 -5.11 -13.95 10.09
N ASP A 195 -5.83 -14.60 9.18
CA ASP A 195 -7.28 -14.77 9.23
C ASP A 195 -7.68 -15.68 10.41
#